data_AF-A0A443HT22-F1
#
_entry.id   AF-A0A443HT22-F1
#
_cell.length_a   1.000
_cell.length_b   1.000
_cell.length_c   1.000
_cell.angle_alpha   90.00
_cell.angle_beta   90.00
_cell.angle_gamma   90.00
#
_symmetry.space_group_name_H-M   'P 1'
#
loop_
_entity.id
_entity.type
_entity.pdbx_description
1 polymer ?
#
loop_
_entity_poly.entity_id
_entity_poly.type
_entity_poly.pdbx_seq_one_letter_code
_entity_poly.pdbx_strand_id
1 'polypeptide(L)'
;MPKQKSFLKETSKTKKKTKQPQPQTADEFLAAGVDLEEAGEKWRAGDAVKSMRFFMRAIETYDNGLGKYPTSFDLAYNKARVQYEITQHPKLAKLLSAPLVKVLQVALQSHREALALDQDNADVLFNTAQVLTSIAEALTEAKHPSDRQIQEALQNLREALELFQRCLVVQELRYTEAQEQIRMMESGELGGAEQQMQEPEQAESSTAAEPEQEQWAAVVEPVTKNTLVDTAVAQLQTLATLCNLLTFNPDGKDVAWVEEYSFDLLNTKIAAYVDGSDKHYEVALARAEFMAALSELSYRSGRIEVDTYQRELEAVFGPNLDVSDDPEGLCNKAEALVSFNSALADFPPPRPEQISETLVLRWQALSSALDALTAASKHPDADNLPKIHVARGDAEMYRWRLGCPPWEYKTAHDNAATLLRNAQTYYRGAAALARRDGARDEERDGTCKEAIAAALAGDRTKLDQLRSTAAKDVIAVAEDMVGDNMAMASDLEPLLS
;
A
#
# COMPACT_ATOMS: atom_id res chain seq x y z
N MET A 1 -52.22 -9.94 -19.67
CA MET A 1 -52.05 -9.36 -21.03
C MET A 1 -53.42 -8.88 -21.52
N PRO A 2 -53.59 -7.85 -22.38
CA PRO A 2 -52.63 -7.26 -23.34
C PRO A 2 -52.69 -5.71 -23.59
N LYS A 3 -51.57 -5.18 -24.16
CA LYS A 3 -51.38 -4.18 -25.24
C LYS A 3 -52.23 -2.89 -25.38
N GLN A 4 -51.52 -1.77 -25.61
CA GLN A 4 -51.70 -0.79 -26.72
C GLN A 4 -50.29 -0.25 -27.10
N LYS A 5 -49.77 -0.44 -28.34
CA LYS A 5 -49.90 0.35 -29.60
C LYS A 5 -49.56 1.85 -29.40
N SER A 6 -48.77 2.57 -30.20
CA SER A 6 -47.99 2.34 -31.43
C SER A 6 -47.26 3.66 -31.78
N PHE A 7 -45.98 3.57 -32.13
CA PHE A 7 -45.19 4.39 -33.07
C PHE A 7 -45.60 5.84 -33.40
N LEU A 8 -44.70 6.77 -33.08
CA LEU A 8 -44.31 7.88 -33.96
C LEU A 8 -42.80 7.81 -34.20
N LYS A 9 -42.44 7.48 -35.44
CA LYS A 9 -41.10 7.61 -36.00
C LYS A 9 -40.83 9.10 -36.20
N GLU A 10 -39.87 9.64 -35.46
CA GLU A 10 -39.07 10.74 -35.98
C GLU A 10 -37.68 10.24 -36.31
N THR A 11 -37.34 10.51 -37.56
CA THR A 11 -36.17 10.11 -38.32
C THR A 11 -34.86 10.27 -37.54
N SER A 12 -34.27 9.13 -37.20
CA SER A 12 -32.85 8.99 -36.91
C SER A 12 -32.04 9.46 -38.12
N LYS A 13 -31.66 10.75 -38.14
CA LYS A 13 -30.54 11.19 -38.96
C LYS A 13 -29.29 10.55 -38.38
N THR A 14 -28.85 9.51 -39.08
CA THR A 14 -27.55 8.87 -38.98
C THR A 14 -26.49 9.97 -38.98
N LYS A 15 -26.03 10.41 -37.80
CA LYS A 15 -24.76 11.14 -37.70
C LYS A 15 -23.70 10.17 -38.21
N LYS A 16 -23.26 10.37 -39.46
CA LYS A 16 -22.01 9.81 -39.96
C LYS A 16 -20.99 10.04 -38.84
N LYS A 17 -20.29 8.98 -38.42
CA LYS A 17 -19.07 9.09 -37.64
C LYS A 17 -18.08 9.89 -38.48
N THR A 18 -18.13 11.21 -38.40
CA THR A 18 -17.01 12.06 -38.79
C THR A 18 -15.86 11.57 -37.91
N LYS A 19 -14.78 11.07 -38.52
CA LYS A 19 -13.55 10.80 -37.78
C LYS A 19 -13.26 12.07 -36.98
N GLN A 20 -13.15 11.98 -35.66
CA GLN A 20 -12.60 13.09 -34.89
C GLN A 20 -11.29 13.49 -35.58
N PRO A 21 -11.06 14.80 -35.84
CA PRO A 21 -9.81 15.27 -36.40
C PRO A 21 -8.66 14.72 -35.56
N GLN A 22 -7.57 14.30 -36.21
CA GLN A 22 -6.38 13.87 -35.48
C GLN A 22 -5.86 15.05 -34.65
N PRO A 23 -5.52 14.84 -33.37
CA PRO A 23 -4.96 15.90 -32.54
C PRO A 23 -3.72 16.54 -33.19
N GLN A 24 -3.70 17.86 -33.23
CA GLN A 24 -2.65 18.66 -33.82
C GLN A 24 -1.87 19.45 -32.79
N THR A 25 -2.52 19.98 -31.75
CA THR A 25 -1.89 20.76 -30.67
C THR A 25 -1.68 19.94 -29.40
N ALA A 26 -0.83 20.41 -28.48
CA ALA A 26 -0.62 19.76 -27.18
C ALA A 26 -1.95 19.61 -26.41
N ASP A 27 -2.76 20.67 -26.39
CA ASP A 27 -4.07 20.67 -25.72
C ASP A 27 -5.06 19.69 -26.36
N GLU A 28 -5.06 19.54 -27.68
CA GLU A 28 -5.89 18.54 -28.37
C GLU A 28 -5.45 17.10 -28.05
N PHE A 29 -4.14 16.86 -27.92
CA PHE A 29 -3.62 15.56 -27.47
C PHE A 29 -4.00 15.30 -26.01
N LEU A 30 -3.92 16.33 -25.16
CA LEU A 30 -4.29 16.26 -23.75
C LEU A 30 -5.78 15.91 -23.60
N ALA A 31 -6.66 16.68 -24.24
CA ALA A 31 -8.11 16.45 -24.21
C ALA A 31 -8.49 15.07 -24.76
N ALA A 32 -7.89 14.64 -25.87
CA ALA A 32 -8.14 13.31 -26.43
C ALA A 32 -7.67 12.17 -25.50
N GLY A 33 -6.56 12.39 -24.77
CA GLY A 33 -6.09 11.46 -23.73
C GLY A 33 -7.06 11.37 -22.57
N VAL A 34 -7.50 12.51 -22.02
CA VAL A 34 -8.46 12.58 -20.91
C VAL A 34 -9.79 11.92 -21.27
N ASP A 35 -10.31 12.15 -22.48
CA ASP A 35 -11.52 11.48 -22.99
C ASP A 35 -11.38 9.94 -22.97
N LEU A 36 -10.18 9.43 -23.28
CA LEU A 36 -9.89 8.00 -23.27
C LEU A 36 -9.75 7.46 -21.86
N GLU A 37 -9.15 8.22 -20.95
CA GLU A 37 -9.09 7.88 -19.53
C GLU A 37 -10.49 7.75 -18.93
N GLU A 38 -11.34 8.78 -19.07
CA GLU A 38 -12.73 8.76 -18.61
C GLU A 38 -13.50 7.57 -19.18
N ALA A 39 -13.26 7.24 -20.45
CA ALA A 39 -13.84 6.05 -21.06
C ALA A 39 -13.31 4.77 -20.40
N GLY A 40 -12.02 4.70 -20.07
CA GLY A 40 -11.41 3.60 -19.31
C GLY A 40 -12.03 3.43 -17.93
N GLU A 41 -12.25 4.52 -17.20
CA GLU A 41 -12.87 4.51 -15.88
C GLU A 41 -14.28 3.90 -15.90
N LYS A 42 -15.08 4.29 -16.91
CA LYS A 42 -16.46 3.82 -17.07
C LYS A 42 -16.58 2.29 -17.20
N TRP A 43 -15.52 1.61 -17.69
CA TRP A 43 -15.51 0.15 -17.82
C TRP A 43 -14.77 -0.56 -16.67
N ARG A 44 -14.11 0.18 -15.78
CA ARG A 44 -13.19 -0.34 -14.74
C ARG A 44 -13.86 -1.37 -13.82
N ALA A 45 -15.11 -1.11 -13.39
CA ALA A 45 -15.85 -2.00 -12.50
C ALA A 45 -16.33 -3.31 -13.17
N GLY A 46 -16.65 -3.25 -14.47
CA GLY A 46 -17.31 -4.33 -15.22
C GLY A 46 -16.38 -5.11 -16.15
N ASP A 47 -15.84 -4.45 -17.17
CA ASP A 47 -15.01 -5.06 -18.22
C ASP A 47 -13.59 -4.50 -18.15
N ALA A 48 -12.78 -5.13 -17.29
CA ALA A 48 -11.39 -4.74 -17.05
C ALA A 48 -10.52 -4.79 -18.32
N VAL A 49 -10.79 -5.73 -19.24
CA VAL A 49 -10.04 -5.85 -20.51
C VAL A 49 -10.34 -4.66 -21.41
N LYS A 50 -11.60 -4.23 -21.46
CA LYS A 50 -12.00 -3.05 -22.22
C LYS A 50 -11.48 -1.76 -21.59
N SER A 51 -11.54 -1.66 -20.26
CA SER A 51 -10.94 -0.56 -19.49
C SER A 51 -9.45 -0.43 -19.79
N MET A 52 -8.69 -1.53 -19.71
CA MET A 52 -7.27 -1.59 -20.05
C MET A 52 -6.99 -1.09 -21.48
N ARG A 53 -7.81 -1.47 -22.46
CA ARG A 53 -7.65 -1.00 -23.85
C ARG A 53 -7.80 0.52 -23.98
N PHE A 54 -8.68 1.14 -23.19
CA PHE A 54 -8.84 2.59 -23.20
C PHE A 54 -7.61 3.28 -22.60
N PHE A 55 -7.13 2.81 -21.44
CA PHE A 55 -5.91 3.37 -20.83
C PHE A 55 -4.67 3.20 -21.71
N MET A 56 -4.49 2.05 -22.35
CA MET A 56 -3.39 1.87 -23.30
C MET A 56 -3.47 2.84 -24.49
N ARG A 57 -4.68 3.14 -24.98
CA ARG A 57 -4.88 4.15 -26.03
C ARG A 57 -4.65 5.58 -25.53
N ALA A 58 -4.95 5.87 -24.25
CA ALA A 58 -4.62 7.15 -23.64
C ALA A 58 -3.09 7.34 -23.60
N ILE A 59 -2.35 6.33 -23.13
CA ILE A 59 -0.88 6.32 -23.14
C ILE A 59 -0.33 6.53 -24.54
N GLU A 60 -0.82 5.80 -25.55
CA GLU A 60 -0.43 6.00 -26.95
C GLU A 60 -0.72 7.43 -27.45
N THR A 61 -1.83 8.03 -26.99
CA THR A 61 -2.19 9.41 -27.36
C THR A 61 -1.21 10.40 -26.76
N TYR A 62 -0.85 10.25 -25.48
CA TYR A 62 0.17 11.06 -24.84
C TYR A 62 1.56 10.89 -25.45
N ASP A 63 1.97 9.65 -25.77
CA ASP A 63 3.24 9.37 -26.45
C ASP A 63 3.34 10.06 -27.81
N ASN A 64 2.26 10.01 -28.61
CA ASN A 64 2.21 10.71 -29.89
C ASN A 64 2.26 12.24 -29.71
N GLY A 65 1.64 12.77 -28.66
CA GLY A 65 1.69 14.18 -28.30
C GLY A 65 3.11 14.61 -27.90
N LEU A 66 3.76 13.86 -27.01
CA LEU A 66 5.14 14.11 -26.56
C LEU A 66 6.17 14.00 -27.70
N GLY A 67 5.92 13.15 -28.70
CA GLY A 67 6.75 13.11 -29.90
C GLY A 67 6.76 14.43 -30.70
N LYS A 68 5.71 15.24 -30.59
CA LYS A 68 5.62 16.58 -31.21
C LYS A 68 5.91 17.72 -30.23
N TYR A 69 5.56 17.53 -28.96
CA TYR A 69 5.61 18.52 -27.89
C TYR A 69 6.39 17.98 -26.68
N PRO A 70 7.70 17.73 -26.82
CA PRO A 70 8.50 17.03 -25.80
C PRO A 70 8.66 17.82 -24.49
N THR A 71 8.36 19.13 -24.50
CA THR A 71 8.43 20.00 -23.32
C THR A 71 7.07 20.20 -22.66
N SER A 72 6.02 19.52 -23.11
CA SER A 72 4.69 19.63 -22.50
C SER A 72 4.65 18.84 -21.20
N PHE A 73 4.62 19.55 -20.08
CA PHE A 73 4.48 18.95 -18.75
C PHE A 73 3.17 18.16 -18.64
N ASP A 74 2.04 18.72 -19.06
CA ASP A 74 0.73 18.07 -18.89
C ASP A 74 0.64 16.72 -19.61
N LEU A 75 1.20 16.63 -20.82
CA LEU A 75 1.25 15.36 -21.56
C LEU A 75 2.17 14.34 -20.86
N ALA A 76 3.32 14.79 -20.36
CA ALA A 76 4.27 13.92 -19.64
C ALA A 76 3.68 13.42 -18.31
N TYR A 77 3.08 14.32 -17.54
CA TYR A 77 2.47 14.03 -16.25
C TYR A 77 1.27 13.07 -16.37
N ASN A 78 0.34 13.33 -17.28
CA ASN A 78 -0.83 12.46 -17.46
C ASN A 78 -0.45 11.07 -17.98
N LYS A 79 0.54 10.98 -18.89
CA LYS A 79 1.11 9.70 -19.29
C LYS A 79 1.62 8.91 -18.08
N ALA A 80 2.45 9.55 -17.26
CA ALA A 80 3.06 8.93 -16.10
C ALA A 80 1.99 8.46 -15.08
N ARG A 81 1.02 9.34 -14.77
CA ARG A 81 -0.10 9.04 -13.86
C ARG A 81 -0.91 7.83 -14.35
N VAL A 82 -1.31 7.79 -15.62
CA VAL A 82 -2.10 6.66 -16.16
C VAL A 82 -1.31 5.35 -16.12
N GLN A 83 -0.01 5.39 -16.44
CA GLN A 83 0.85 4.21 -16.34
C GLN A 83 0.89 3.66 -14.90
N TYR A 84 1.01 4.54 -13.91
CA TYR A 84 0.98 4.15 -12.51
C TYR A 84 -0.41 3.63 -12.11
N GLU A 85 -1.48 4.32 -12.44
CA GLU A 85 -2.86 3.97 -12.07
C GLU A 85 -3.26 2.55 -12.50
N ILE A 86 -2.85 2.13 -13.70
CA ILE A 86 -3.06 0.76 -14.20
C ILE A 86 -2.45 -0.29 -13.26
N THR A 87 -1.29 0.00 -12.65
CA THR A 87 -0.60 -0.92 -11.75
C THR A 87 -1.28 -1.03 -10.38
N GLN A 88 -1.96 0.04 -9.95
CA GLN A 88 -2.58 0.10 -8.63
C GLN A 88 -3.95 -0.59 -8.60
N HIS A 89 -4.66 -0.65 -9.73
CA HIS A 89 -5.98 -1.27 -9.75
C HIS A 89 -5.90 -2.81 -9.85
N PRO A 90 -6.38 -3.59 -8.87
CA PRO A 90 -6.14 -5.04 -8.80
C PRO A 90 -6.62 -5.84 -10.01
N LYS A 91 -7.75 -5.43 -10.63
CA LYS A 91 -8.25 -6.10 -11.85
C LYS A 91 -7.44 -5.75 -13.10
N LEU A 92 -6.81 -4.58 -13.15
CA LEU A 92 -6.01 -4.16 -14.30
C LEU A 92 -4.58 -4.71 -14.18
N ALA A 93 -4.01 -4.68 -12.96
CA ALA A 93 -2.72 -5.29 -12.65
C ALA A 93 -2.65 -6.77 -13.08
N LYS A 94 -3.74 -7.54 -12.85
CA LYS A 94 -3.86 -8.94 -13.30
C LYS A 94 -3.84 -9.15 -14.82
N LEU A 95 -4.06 -8.10 -15.61
CA LEU A 95 -4.04 -8.13 -17.08
C LEU A 95 -2.68 -7.71 -17.66
N LEU A 96 -1.71 -7.32 -16.83
CA LEU A 96 -0.39 -6.93 -17.29
C LEU A 96 0.33 -8.11 -17.95
N SER A 97 0.89 -7.86 -19.14
CA SER A 97 1.68 -8.85 -19.88
C SER A 97 3.13 -8.97 -19.41
N ALA A 98 3.59 -8.00 -18.60
CA ALA A 98 4.94 -7.94 -18.05
C ALA A 98 4.87 -8.00 -16.51
N PRO A 99 5.94 -8.47 -15.83
CA PRO A 99 6.05 -8.42 -14.38
C PRO A 99 5.79 -7.02 -13.83
N LEU A 100 5.06 -6.92 -12.71
CA LEU A 100 4.63 -5.65 -12.10
C LEU A 100 5.79 -4.67 -11.91
N VAL A 101 6.91 -5.14 -11.32
CA VAL A 101 8.13 -4.32 -11.12
C VAL A 101 8.61 -3.67 -12.42
N LYS A 102 8.57 -4.37 -13.56
CA LYS A 102 9.00 -3.80 -14.84
C LYS A 102 8.05 -2.71 -15.33
N VAL A 103 6.76 -2.88 -15.10
CA VAL A 103 5.74 -1.89 -15.48
C VAL A 103 5.86 -0.64 -14.60
N LEU A 104 6.06 -0.82 -13.30
CA LEU A 104 6.34 0.27 -12.37
C LEU A 104 7.63 1.02 -12.70
N GLN A 105 8.69 0.33 -13.13
CA GLN A 105 9.92 0.98 -13.60
C GLN A 105 9.70 1.85 -14.86
N VAL A 106 8.80 1.44 -15.76
CA VAL A 106 8.39 2.28 -16.90
C VAL A 106 7.64 3.51 -16.42
N ALA A 107 6.69 3.34 -15.50
CA ALA A 107 5.96 4.46 -14.90
C ALA A 107 6.92 5.44 -14.19
N LEU A 108 7.88 4.94 -13.42
CA LEU A 108 8.90 5.75 -12.75
C LEU A 108 9.71 6.58 -13.74
N GLN A 109 10.09 5.98 -14.88
CA GLN A 109 10.83 6.69 -15.91
C GLN A 109 10.00 7.85 -16.50
N SER A 110 8.72 7.64 -16.79
CA SER A 110 7.83 8.72 -17.25
C SER A 110 7.57 9.78 -16.17
N HIS A 111 7.51 9.37 -14.89
CA HIS A 111 7.43 10.31 -13.76
C HIS A 111 8.69 11.18 -13.65
N ARG A 112 9.89 10.60 -13.81
CA ARG A 112 11.16 11.35 -13.83
C ARG A 112 11.25 12.30 -15.01
N GLU A 113 10.72 11.93 -16.17
CA GLU A 113 10.62 12.81 -17.34
C GLU A 113 9.69 14.02 -17.08
N ALA A 114 8.53 13.79 -16.46
CA ALA A 114 7.62 14.87 -16.06
C ALA A 114 8.26 15.78 -14.98
N LEU A 115 8.91 15.19 -13.97
CA LEU A 115 9.60 15.92 -12.90
C LEU A 115 10.77 16.77 -13.43
N ALA A 116 11.43 16.33 -14.51
CA ALA A 116 12.49 17.11 -15.15
C ALA A 116 11.96 18.39 -15.84
N LEU A 117 10.67 18.41 -16.22
CA LEU A 117 10.01 19.57 -16.83
C LEU A 117 9.50 20.56 -15.78
N ASP A 118 9.01 20.08 -14.64
CA ASP A 118 8.60 20.90 -13.50
C ASP A 118 9.00 20.22 -12.17
N GLN A 119 10.08 20.72 -11.58
CA GLN A 119 10.71 20.14 -10.39
C GLN A 119 10.02 20.49 -9.07
N ASP A 120 9.16 21.51 -9.09
CA ASP A 120 8.47 22.05 -7.91
C ASP A 120 6.96 21.80 -7.97
N ASN A 121 6.51 20.94 -8.89
CA ASN A 121 5.13 20.49 -8.95
C ASN A 121 4.89 19.43 -7.85
N ALA A 122 4.00 19.76 -6.90
CA ALA A 122 3.70 18.89 -5.77
C ALA A 122 3.15 17.52 -6.19
N ASP A 123 2.30 17.47 -7.23
CA ASP A 123 1.62 16.24 -7.64
C ASP A 123 2.59 15.25 -8.30
N VAL A 124 3.49 15.74 -9.16
CA VAL A 124 4.51 14.86 -9.76
C VAL A 124 5.53 14.41 -8.71
N LEU A 125 5.90 15.26 -7.73
CA LEU A 125 6.75 14.86 -6.61
C LEU A 125 6.11 13.73 -5.79
N PHE A 126 4.86 13.92 -5.37
CA PHE A 126 4.09 12.94 -4.60
C PHE A 126 3.95 11.62 -5.36
N ASN A 127 3.49 11.67 -6.61
CA ASN A 127 3.26 10.46 -7.40
C ASN A 127 4.56 9.73 -7.76
N THR A 128 5.67 10.45 -7.98
CA THR A 128 6.99 9.80 -8.19
C THR A 128 7.42 9.02 -6.94
N ALA A 129 7.23 9.60 -5.76
CA ALA A 129 7.54 8.95 -4.48
C ALA A 129 6.64 7.72 -4.21
N GLN A 130 5.35 7.81 -4.54
CA GLN A 130 4.42 6.68 -4.49
C GLN A 130 4.87 5.53 -5.40
N VAL A 131 5.28 5.82 -6.64
CA VAL A 131 5.79 4.79 -7.58
C VAL A 131 7.04 4.11 -7.02
N LEU A 132 7.98 4.87 -6.46
CA LEU A 132 9.18 4.32 -5.82
C LEU A 132 8.83 3.39 -4.63
N THR A 133 7.85 3.78 -3.81
CA THR A 133 7.34 2.96 -2.70
C THR A 133 6.73 1.66 -3.22
N SER A 134 5.85 1.73 -4.23
CA SER A 134 5.27 0.55 -4.90
C SER A 134 6.35 -0.37 -5.52
N ILE A 135 7.43 0.17 -6.07
CA ILE A 135 8.55 -0.63 -6.59
C ILE A 135 9.22 -1.39 -5.46
N ALA A 136 9.50 -0.72 -4.34
CA ALA A 136 10.11 -1.34 -3.18
C ALA A 136 9.25 -2.51 -2.65
N GLU A 137 7.94 -2.28 -2.47
CA GLU A 137 6.99 -3.30 -2.03
C GLU A 137 6.93 -4.49 -3.01
N ALA A 138 6.84 -4.22 -4.31
CA ALA A 138 6.82 -5.28 -5.33
C ALA A 138 8.14 -6.06 -5.43
N LEU A 139 9.28 -5.43 -5.12
CA LEU A 139 10.59 -6.11 -5.06
C LEU A 139 10.69 -7.05 -3.86
N THR A 140 9.99 -6.73 -2.76
CA THR A 140 10.06 -7.43 -1.47
C THR A 140 8.80 -8.22 -1.13
N GLU A 141 7.82 -8.31 -2.04
CA GLU A 141 6.60 -9.11 -1.87
C GLU A 141 6.90 -10.61 -1.73
N ALA A 142 8.00 -11.07 -2.34
CA ALA A 142 8.46 -12.45 -2.16
C ALA A 142 8.98 -12.65 -0.73
N LYS A 143 8.60 -13.76 -0.08
CA LYS A 143 9.01 -14.09 1.31
C LYS A 143 10.51 -14.06 1.54
N HIS A 144 11.32 -14.42 0.54
CA HIS A 144 12.78 -14.40 0.60
C HIS A 144 13.35 -13.53 -0.52
N PRO A 145 13.31 -12.19 -0.39
CA PRO A 145 13.89 -11.31 -1.38
C PRO A 145 15.41 -11.44 -1.34
N SER A 146 16.06 -11.45 -2.51
CA SER A 146 17.53 -11.48 -2.58
C SER A 146 18.13 -10.19 -2.01
N ASP A 147 19.38 -10.25 -1.51
CA ASP A 147 20.10 -9.06 -1.02
C ASP A 147 20.08 -7.90 -2.03
N ARG A 148 20.15 -8.20 -3.33
CA ARG A 148 20.05 -7.19 -4.39
C ARG A 148 18.69 -6.51 -4.41
N GLN A 149 17.60 -7.27 -4.29
CA GLN A 149 16.24 -6.71 -4.24
C GLN A 149 16.04 -5.87 -2.99
N ILE A 150 16.55 -6.32 -1.85
CA ILE A 150 16.51 -5.55 -0.60
C ILE A 150 17.25 -4.22 -0.77
N GLN A 151 18.48 -4.22 -1.31
CA GLN A 151 19.24 -2.99 -1.54
C GLN A 151 18.55 -2.04 -2.53
N GLU A 152 17.96 -2.57 -3.60
CA GLU A 152 17.20 -1.77 -4.56
C GLU A 152 15.94 -1.18 -3.92
N ALA A 153 15.21 -1.94 -3.11
CA ALA A 153 14.05 -1.45 -2.35
C ALA A 153 14.45 -0.35 -1.35
N LEU A 154 15.52 -0.54 -0.58
CA LEU A 154 16.04 0.48 0.35
C LEU A 154 16.41 1.78 -0.38
N GLN A 155 17.02 1.69 -1.57
CA GLN A 155 17.34 2.86 -2.38
C GLN A 155 16.08 3.61 -2.83
N ASN A 156 15.08 2.88 -3.35
CA ASN A 156 13.83 3.48 -3.78
C ASN A 156 13.09 4.15 -2.62
N LEU A 157 13.03 3.54 -1.44
CA LEU A 157 12.35 4.11 -0.26
C LEU A 157 13.04 5.38 0.23
N ARG A 158 14.38 5.44 0.23
CA ARG A 158 15.11 6.67 0.61
C ARG A 158 14.86 7.80 -0.39
N GLU A 159 14.89 7.50 -1.69
CA GLU A 159 14.56 8.48 -2.74
C GLU A 159 13.09 8.95 -2.61
N ALA A 160 12.15 8.05 -2.30
CA ALA A 160 10.75 8.39 -2.07
C ALA A 160 10.60 9.36 -0.90
N LEU A 161 11.28 9.11 0.22
CA LEU A 161 11.26 9.97 1.40
C LEU A 161 11.84 11.37 1.14
N GLU A 162 12.87 11.49 0.30
CA GLU A 162 13.39 12.79 -0.13
C GLU A 162 12.37 13.55 -0.99
N LEU A 163 11.68 12.85 -1.90
CA LEU A 163 10.65 13.45 -2.76
C LEU A 163 9.39 13.84 -1.98
N PHE A 164 8.92 13.02 -1.05
CA PHE A 164 7.81 13.38 -0.16
C PHE A 164 8.16 14.58 0.71
N GLN A 165 9.38 14.66 1.24
CA GLN A 165 9.82 15.82 2.02
C GLN A 165 9.79 17.10 1.18
N ARG A 166 10.27 17.03 -0.07
CA ARG A 166 10.19 18.17 -1.01
C ARG A 166 8.74 18.53 -1.35
N CYS A 167 7.90 17.53 -1.61
CA CYS A 167 6.47 17.72 -1.86
C CYS A 167 5.81 18.47 -0.69
N LEU A 168 6.05 18.01 0.54
CA LEU A 168 5.49 18.60 1.73
C LEU A 168 5.90 20.07 1.90
N VAL A 169 7.17 20.41 1.66
CA VAL A 169 7.65 21.80 1.71
C VAL A 169 6.93 22.69 0.70
N VAL A 170 6.75 22.21 -0.54
CA VAL A 170 5.99 22.94 -1.57
C VAL A 170 4.52 23.12 -1.16
N GLN A 171 3.90 22.07 -0.62
CA GLN A 171 2.52 22.11 -0.16
C GLN A 171 2.34 23.07 1.03
N GLU A 172 3.26 23.07 2.01
CA GLU A 172 3.25 23.99 3.15
C GLU A 172 3.32 25.46 2.71
N LEU A 173 4.18 25.75 1.73
CA LEU A 173 4.29 27.08 1.14
C LEU A 173 2.97 27.50 0.49
N ARG A 174 2.43 26.66 -0.41
CA ARG A 174 1.16 26.93 -1.11
C ARG A 174 -0.02 27.07 -0.17
N TYR A 175 -0.06 26.26 0.90
CA TYR A 175 -1.09 26.35 1.93
C TYR A 175 -1.01 27.71 2.65
N THR A 176 0.19 28.14 3.04
CA THR A 176 0.41 29.42 3.72
C THR A 176 0.02 30.60 2.82
N GLU A 177 0.44 30.59 1.56
CA GLU A 177 0.07 31.60 0.57
C GLU A 177 -1.45 31.70 0.38
N ALA A 178 -2.14 30.56 0.27
CA ALA A 178 -3.60 30.52 0.16
C ALA A 178 -4.29 31.09 1.42
N GLN A 179 -3.79 30.78 2.61
CA GLN A 179 -4.33 31.33 3.88
C GLN A 179 -4.14 32.85 3.98
N GLU A 180 -2.99 33.36 3.53
CA GLU A 180 -2.73 34.81 3.51
C GLU A 180 -3.63 35.54 2.52
N GLN A 181 -3.85 34.97 1.32
CA GLN A 181 -4.78 35.53 0.33
C GLN A 181 -6.22 35.59 0.86
N ILE A 182 -6.68 34.53 1.52
CA ILE A 182 -8.00 34.51 2.18
C ILE A 182 -8.08 35.59 3.25
N ARG A 183 -7.06 35.71 4.11
CA ARG A 183 -7.02 36.73 5.17
C ARG A 183 -7.05 38.16 4.60
N MET A 184 -6.33 38.44 3.52
CA MET A 184 -6.34 39.75 2.86
C MET A 184 -7.69 40.07 2.21
N MET A 185 -8.38 39.05 1.70
CA MET A 185 -9.74 39.20 1.17
C MET A 185 -10.76 39.47 2.29
N GLU A 186 -10.62 38.79 3.43
CA GLU A 186 -11.48 38.97 4.62
C GLU A 186 -11.23 40.29 5.36
N SER A 187 -10.00 40.80 5.35
CA SER A 187 -9.64 42.08 5.98
C SER A 187 -10.10 43.31 5.16
N GLY A 188 -10.57 43.13 3.93
CA GLY A 188 -11.02 44.21 3.06
C GLY A 188 -9.88 45.08 2.51
N GLU A 189 -8.63 44.65 2.62
CA GLU A 189 -7.44 45.39 2.13
C GLU A 189 -7.29 45.36 0.60
N LEU A 190 -8.15 44.62 -0.11
CA LEU A 190 -8.33 44.66 -1.57
C LEU A 190 -9.25 45.80 -2.05
N GLY A 191 -9.46 46.85 -1.25
CA GLY A 191 -10.09 48.10 -1.68
C GLY A 191 -9.13 49.01 -2.44
N GLY A 192 -8.73 48.67 -3.68
CA GLY A 192 -7.87 49.58 -4.46
C GLY A 192 -7.30 49.15 -5.81
N ALA A 193 -7.77 48.07 -6.45
CA ALA A 193 -7.30 47.72 -7.80
C ALA A 193 -8.40 47.24 -8.76
N GLU A 194 -9.66 47.63 -8.52
CA GLU A 194 -10.69 47.60 -9.56
C GLU A 194 -10.52 48.82 -10.46
N GLN A 195 -9.60 48.77 -11.43
CA GLN A 195 -9.67 49.53 -12.70
C GLN A 195 -8.43 49.26 -13.56
N GLN A 196 -8.47 48.18 -14.33
CA GLN A 196 -7.91 48.15 -15.69
C GLN A 196 -8.39 46.90 -16.47
N MET A 197 -9.70 46.62 -16.47
CA MET A 197 -10.32 46.04 -17.66
C MET A 197 -10.63 47.19 -18.60
N GLN A 198 -9.68 47.51 -19.48
CA GLN A 198 -9.96 48.33 -20.65
C GLN A 198 -10.92 47.54 -21.55
N GLU A 199 -12.17 48.01 -21.64
CA GLU A 199 -13.04 47.71 -22.78
C GLU A 199 -12.32 48.12 -24.07
N PRO A 200 -12.23 47.25 -25.10
CA PRO A 200 -11.89 47.71 -26.44
C PRO A 200 -13.12 48.36 -27.06
N GLU A 201 -13.00 49.64 -27.37
CA GLU A 201 -13.93 50.38 -28.22
C GLU A 201 -14.23 49.63 -29.52
N GLN A 202 -15.51 49.66 -29.91
CA GLN A 202 -16.01 49.19 -31.19
C GLN A 202 -15.28 49.89 -32.35
N ALA A 203 -14.56 49.10 -33.16
CA ALA A 203 -14.22 49.47 -34.53
C ALA A 203 -14.61 48.31 -35.46
N GLU A 204 -15.64 48.55 -36.27
CA GLU A 204 -16.07 47.67 -37.35
C GLU A 204 -14.94 47.48 -38.36
N SER A 205 -14.50 46.24 -38.57
CA SER A 205 -13.79 45.82 -39.78
C SER A 205 -13.80 44.29 -39.91
N SER A 206 -14.54 43.83 -40.91
CA SER A 206 -14.64 42.47 -41.43
C SER A 206 -13.30 41.73 -41.56
N THR A 207 -13.22 40.47 -41.11
CA THR A 207 -13.03 39.25 -41.94
C THR A 207 -12.63 38.03 -41.10
N ALA A 208 -13.18 36.87 -41.48
CA ALA A 208 -12.83 35.49 -41.08
C ALA A 208 -13.07 35.11 -39.60
N ALA A 209 -14.10 34.27 -39.39
CA ALA A 209 -14.29 33.52 -38.16
C ALA A 209 -13.19 32.45 -38.03
N GLU A 210 -12.21 32.69 -37.16
CA GLU A 210 -11.40 31.63 -36.59
C GLU A 210 -12.25 30.84 -35.57
N PRO A 211 -12.11 29.50 -35.50
CA PRO A 211 -12.74 28.74 -34.44
C PRO A 211 -12.10 29.15 -33.11
N GLU A 212 -12.93 29.53 -32.13
CA GLU A 212 -12.53 29.78 -30.76
C GLU A 212 -11.68 28.60 -30.25
N GLN A 213 -10.39 28.82 -30.03
CA GLN A 213 -9.53 27.88 -29.33
C GLN A 213 -10.03 27.83 -27.88
N GLU A 214 -10.62 26.70 -27.48
CA GLU A 214 -10.92 26.41 -26.08
C GLU A 214 -9.57 26.36 -25.32
N GLN A 215 -9.17 27.49 -24.74
CA GLN A 215 -8.05 27.56 -23.80
C GLN A 215 -8.47 26.89 -22.50
N TRP A 216 -7.80 25.79 -22.16
CA TRP A 216 -7.98 25.12 -20.88
C TRP A 216 -7.29 25.95 -19.80
N ALA A 217 -8.07 26.64 -18.97
CA ALA A 217 -7.56 27.23 -17.75
C ALA A 217 -7.42 26.11 -16.70
N ALA A 218 -6.19 25.84 -16.26
CA ALA A 218 -5.94 24.87 -15.19
C ALA A 218 -6.52 25.40 -13.87
N VAL A 219 -7.59 24.78 -13.38
CA VAL A 219 -8.05 24.98 -12.01
C VAL A 219 -7.06 24.26 -11.10
N VAL A 220 -6.13 25.00 -10.51
CA VAL A 220 -5.22 24.45 -9.49
C VAL A 220 -6.03 24.27 -8.22
N GLU A 221 -6.25 23.03 -7.80
CA GLU A 221 -6.90 22.75 -6.53
C GLU A 221 -6.07 23.33 -5.37
N PRO A 222 -6.68 24.05 -4.43
CA PRO A 222 -5.96 24.63 -3.32
C PRO A 222 -5.41 23.52 -2.42
N VAL A 223 -4.18 23.66 -1.97
CA VAL A 223 -3.62 22.79 -0.94
C VAL A 223 -4.45 22.95 0.33
N THR A 224 -4.87 21.83 0.92
CA THR A 224 -5.65 21.80 2.16
C THR A 224 -4.88 21.14 3.29
N LYS A 225 -5.41 21.22 4.51
CA LYS A 225 -4.91 20.41 5.64
C LYS A 225 -4.93 18.91 5.31
N ASN A 226 -5.97 18.44 4.63
CA ASN A 226 -6.06 17.04 4.19
C ASN A 226 -4.92 16.67 3.24
N THR A 227 -4.58 17.54 2.29
CA THR A 227 -3.45 17.34 1.36
C THR A 227 -2.12 17.22 2.11
N LEU A 228 -1.89 18.02 3.15
CA LEU A 228 -0.70 17.92 4.01
C LEU A 228 -0.69 16.63 4.82
N VAL A 229 -1.86 16.22 5.34
CA VAL A 229 -2.00 14.93 6.04
C VAL A 229 -1.70 13.77 5.11
N ASP A 230 -2.16 13.79 3.86
CA ASP A 230 -1.93 12.71 2.88
C ASP A 230 -0.43 12.50 2.61
N THR A 231 0.32 13.58 2.46
CA THR A 231 1.77 13.50 2.32
C THR A 231 2.44 13.00 3.60
N ALA A 232 1.97 13.42 4.77
CA ALA A 232 2.51 12.93 6.04
C ALA A 232 2.22 11.43 6.28
N VAL A 233 1.01 10.97 5.94
CA VAL A 233 0.61 9.55 5.99
C VAL A 233 1.51 8.74 5.06
N ALA A 234 1.68 9.18 3.82
CA ALA A 234 2.56 8.52 2.85
C ALA A 234 4.00 8.41 3.37
N GLN A 235 4.55 9.48 3.97
CA GLN A 235 5.89 9.43 4.59
C GLN A 235 5.97 8.39 5.71
N LEU A 236 4.96 8.32 6.59
CA LEU A 236 4.93 7.36 7.70
C LEU A 236 4.86 5.91 7.19
N GLN A 237 4.02 5.64 6.19
CA GLN A 237 3.90 4.32 5.57
C GLN A 237 5.22 3.90 4.89
N THR A 238 5.83 4.80 4.11
CA THR A 238 7.16 4.54 3.51
C THR A 238 8.23 4.30 4.56
N LEU A 239 8.21 5.04 5.68
CA LEU A 239 9.12 4.81 6.81
C LEU A 239 8.87 3.46 7.49
N ALA A 240 7.62 3.03 7.65
CA ALA A 240 7.29 1.72 8.20
C ALA A 240 7.85 0.59 7.32
N THR A 241 7.63 0.67 6.00
CA THR A 241 8.20 -0.27 5.02
C THR A 241 9.73 -0.28 5.06
N LEU A 242 10.37 0.90 5.18
CA LEU A 242 11.81 1.01 5.33
C LEU A 242 12.32 0.33 6.60
N CYS A 243 11.67 0.58 7.75
CA CYS A 243 12.02 -0.05 9.03
C CYS A 243 11.96 -1.57 8.94
N ASN A 244 10.90 -2.11 8.34
CA ASN A 244 10.72 -3.56 8.16
C ASN A 244 11.88 -4.16 7.36
N LEU A 245 12.35 -3.50 6.28
CA LEU A 245 13.51 -3.98 5.52
C LEU A 245 14.84 -3.86 6.27
N LEU A 246 14.99 -2.85 7.12
CA LEU A 246 16.21 -2.69 7.93
C LEU A 246 16.34 -3.77 9.01
N THR A 247 15.25 -4.48 9.35
CA THR A 247 15.31 -5.59 10.31
C THR A 247 16.14 -6.79 9.82
N PHE A 248 16.32 -6.95 8.51
CA PHE A 248 17.17 -8.00 7.93
C PHE A 248 18.66 -7.81 8.27
N ASN A 249 19.10 -6.57 8.43
CA ASN A 249 20.46 -6.24 8.84
C ASN A 249 20.45 -4.97 9.73
N PRO A 250 20.08 -5.11 11.01
CA PRO A 250 19.84 -3.97 11.87
C PRO A 250 21.16 -3.26 12.22
N ASP A 251 21.39 -2.09 11.64
CA ASP A 251 22.49 -1.17 12.01
C ASP A 251 21.94 0.00 12.83
N GLY A 252 22.57 0.29 13.98
CA GLY A 252 22.21 1.42 14.83
C GLY A 252 22.34 2.79 14.15
N LYS A 253 23.08 2.91 13.04
CA LYS A 253 23.12 4.12 12.22
C LYS A 253 21.84 4.34 11.43
N ASP A 254 21.26 3.27 10.88
CA ASP A 254 20.02 3.37 10.13
C ASP A 254 18.86 3.72 11.06
N VAL A 255 18.85 3.20 12.28
CA VAL A 255 17.87 3.60 13.30
C VAL A 255 17.98 5.09 13.63
N ALA A 256 19.22 5.59 13.83
CA ALA A 256 19.45 7.01 14.10
C ALA A 256 18.93 7.90 12.96
N TRP A 257 19.16 7.49 11.71
CA TRP A 257 18.70 8.23 10.53
C TRP A 257 17.17 8.26 10.45
N VAL A 258 16.49 7.15 10.71
CA VAL A 258 15.01 7.08 10.71
C VAL A 258 14.43 7.97 11.81
N GLU A 259 15.00 7.93 13.02
CA GLU A 259 14.61 8.78 14.14
C GLU A 259 14.80 10.28 13.80
N GLU A 260 15.95 10.64 13.23
CA GLU A 260 16.27 12.02 12.86
C GLU A 260 15.34 12.53 11.76
N TYR A 261 15.12 11.75 10.70
CA TYR A 261 14.23 12.10 9.60
C TYR A 261 12.79 12.32 10.09
N SER A 262 12.28 11.43 10.94
CA SER A 262 10.88 11.44 11.38
C SER A 262 10.59 12.39 12.56
N PHE A 263 11.62 12.93 13.21
CA PHE A 263 11.48 13.68 14.46
C PHE A 263 10.52 14.88 14.35
N ASP A 264 10.76 15.79 13.39
CA ASP A 264 9.92 16.99 13.23
C ASP A 264 8.51 16.63 12.73
N LEU A 265 8.42 15.62 11.86
CA LEU A 265 7.15 15.12 11.35
C LEU A 265 6.24 14.66 12.50
N LEU A 266 6.78 13.81 13.38
CA LEU A 266 6.05 13.23 14.52
C LEU A 266 5.74 14.23 15.64
N ASN A 267 6.68 15.11 15.99
CA ASN A 267 6.57 15.96 17.18
C ASN A 267 5.92 17.32 16.91
N THR A 268 6.01 17.82 15.68
CA THR A 268 5.55 19.17 15.33
C THR A 268 4.47 19.13 14.25
N LYS A 269 4.81 18.57 13.08
CA LYS A 269 4.05 18.79 11.85
C LYS A 269 2.71 18.07 11.84
N ILE A 270 2.67 16.78 12.20
CA ILE A 270 1.43 16.00 12.22
C ILE A 270 0.37 16.66 13.09
N ALA A 271 0.72 17.08 14.31
CA ALA A 271 -0.22 17.75 15.21
C ALA A 271 -0.80 19.02 14.57
N ALA A 272 0.02 19.80 13.85
CA ALA A 272 -0.41 21.01 13.17
C ALA A 272 -1.26 20.73 11.91
N TYR A 273 -1.01 19.65 11.18
CA TYR A 273 -1.78 19.31 9.97
C TYR A 273 -3.13 18.70 10.28
N VAL A 274 -3.18 17.92 11.36
CA VAL A 274 -4.37 17.21 11.81
C VAL A 274 -5.38 18.16 12.45
N ASP A 275 -4.91 19.24 13.07
CA ASP A 275 -5.79 20.30 13.55
C ASP A 275 -6.52 20.97 12.36
N GLY A 276 -7.84 20.74 12.29
CA GLY A 276 -8.69 21.18 11.19
C GLY A 276 -8.77 20.24 9.98
N SER A 277 -8.26 19.01 10.08
CA SER A 277 -8.48 17.94 9.09
C SER A 277 -9.59 16.97 9.53
N ASP A 278 -10.12 16.17 8.60
CA ASP A 278 -11.02 15.05 8.91
C ASP A 278 -10.30 13.69 8.92
N LYS A 279 -8.97 13.70 8.78
CA LYS A 279 -8.10 12.52 8.61
C LYS A 279 -7.39 12.08 9.90
N HIS A 280 -7.99 12.35 11.06
CA HIS A 280 -7.44 11.99 12.36
C HIS A 280 -7.13 10.48 12.49
N TYR A 281 -8.06 9.64 12.04
CA TYR A 281 -7.93 8.19 12.12
C TYR A 281 -6.79 7.67 11.24
N GLU A 282 -6.77 8.11 9.98
CA GLU A 282 -5.78 7.70 8.98
C GLU A 282 -4.35 8.01 9.43
N VAL A 283 -4.11 9.23 9.93
CA VAL A 283 -2.78 9.59 10.48
C VAL A 283 -2.43 8.78 11.72
N ALA A 284 -3.41 8.50 12.58
CA ALA A 284 -3.17 7.79 13.83
C ALA A 284 -2.79 6.33 13.55
N LEU A 285 -3.44 5.70 12.57
CA LEU A 285 -3.13 4.35 12.11
C LEU A 285 -1.73 4.29 11.47
N ALA A 286 -1.44 5.18 10.51
CA ALA A 286 -0.11 5.23 9.87
C ALA A 286 1.02 5.51 10.87
N ARG A 287 0.75 6.35 11.89
CA ARG A 287 1.69 6.58 12.99
C ARG A 287 1.90 5.33 13.83
N ALA A 288 0.84 4.59 14.12
CA ALA A 288 0.95 3.35 14.91
C ALA A 288 1.77 2.29 14.18
N GLU A 289 1.55 2.11 12.88
CA GLU A 289 2.33 1.22 12.01
C GLU A 289 3.81 1.59 12.01
N PHE A 290 4.13 2.86 11.75
CA PHE A 290 5.52 3.32 11.75
C PHE A 290 6.19 3.11 13.11
N MET A 291 5.53 3.50 14.20
CA MET A 291 6.10 3.37 15.54
C MET A 291 6.29 1.90 15.95
N ALA A 292 5.39 1.01 15.54
CA ALA A 292 5.56 -0.43 15.74
C ALA A 292 6.80 -0.96 14.99
N ALA A 293 6.93 -0.63 13.70
CA ALA A 293 8.08 -1.02 12.89
C ALA A 293 9.42 -0.43 13.40
N LEU A 294 9.42 0.83 13.83
CA LEU A 294 10.57 1.48 14.43
C LEU A 294 10.96 0.84 15.76
N SER A 295 9.97 0.45 16.58
CA SER A 295 10.22 -0.24 17.85
C SER A 295 10.83 -1.62 17.62
N GLU A 296 10.35 -2.37 16.62
CA GLU A 296 10.96 -3.65 16.22
C GLU A 296 12.42 -3.46 15.82
N LEU A 297 12.69 -2.52 14.89
CA LEU A 297 14.04 -2.23 14.42
C LEU A 297 14.97 -1.77 15.56
N SER A 298 14.46 -0.92 16.46
CA SER A 298 15.19 -0.44 17.63
C SER A 298 15.53 -1.58 18.60
N TYR A 299 14.61 -2.54 18.76
CA TYR A 299 14.86 -3.71 19.59
C TYR A 299 15.90 -4.65 18.97
N ARG A 300 15.74 -5.00 17.69
CA ARG A 300 16.66 -5.88 16.95
C ARG A 300 18.08 -5.29 16.83
N SER A 301 18.20 -3.96 16.85
CA SER A 301 19.50 -3.26 16.90
C SER A 301 20.08 -3.10 18.31
N GLY A 302 19.38 -3.58 19.35
CA GLY A 302 19.82 -3.52 20.74
C GLY A 302 19.75 -2.13 21.39
N ARG A 303 18.96 -1.21 20.81
CA ARG A 303 18.81 0.17 21.32
C ARG A 303 17.77 0.30 22.42
N ILE A 304 16.76 -0.56 22.41
CA ILE A 304 15.70 -0.58 23.44
C ILE A 304 15.59 -1.97 24.07
N GLU A 305 15.13 -2.01 25.32
CA GLU A 305 14.84 -3.25 26.04
C GLU A 305 13.41 -3.73 25.77
N VAL A 306 13.12 -4.98 26.16
CA VAL A 306 11.81 -5.62 25.96
C VAL A 306 10.66 -4.78 26.54
N ASP A 307 10.83 -4.27 27.75
CA ASP A 307 9.81 -3.46 28.44
C ASP A 307 9.49 -2.17 27.66
N THR A 308 10.50 -1.58 27.02
CA THR A 308 10.28 -0.39 26.18
C THR A 308 9.52 -0.79 24.92
N TYR A 309 9.93 -1.87 24.24
CA TYR A 309 9.24 -2.32 23.03
C TYR A 309 7.76 -2.66 23.32
N GLN A 310 7.49 -3.41 24.39
CA GLN A 310 6.12 -3.73 24.79
C GLN A 310 5.28 -2.47 25.05
N ARG A 311 5.83 -1.53 25.83
CA ARG A 311 5.13 -0.30 26.19
C ARG A 311 4.81 0.56 24.97
N GLU A 312 5.74 0.71 24.03
CA GLU A 312 5.49 1.44 22.79
C GLU A 312 4.36 0.78 21.97
N LEU A 313 4.38 -0.55 21.88
CA LEU A 313 3.36 -1.30 21.14
C LEU A 313 1.97 -1.19 21.78
N GLU A 314 1.88 -1.25 23.11
CA GLU A 314 0.65 -1.03 23.87
C GLU A 314 0.15 0.43 23.76
N ALA A 315 1.07 1.40 23.67
CA ALA A 315 0.71 2.81 23.53
C ALA A 315 0.09 3.10 22.16
N VAL A 316 0.65 2.54 21.07
CA VAL A 316 0.19 2.85 19.71
C VAL A 316 -1.11 2.16 19.32
N PHE A 317 -1.34 0.92 19.79
CA PHE A 317 -2.63 0.22 19.62
C PHE A 317 -3.51 0.28 20.89
N GLY A 318 -3.30 1.35 21.67
CA GLY A 318 -3.98 1.63 22.93
C GLY A 318 -5.30 2.39 22.75
N PRO A 319 -5.83 3.02 23.81
CA PRO A 319 -7.17 3.62 23.81
C PRO A 319 -7.33 4.84 22.89
N ASN A 320 -6.24 5.37 22.35
CA ASN A 320 -6.26 6.55 21.47
C ASN A 320 -6.42 6.19 19.98
N LEU A 321 -6.39 4.90 19.64
CA LEU A 321 -6.62 4.40 18.28
C LEU A 321 -7.57 3.21 18.34
N ASP A 322 -8.82 3.42 17.92
CA ASP A 322 -9.83 2.37 17.85
C ASP A 322 -9.86 1.72 16.48
N VAL A 323 -9.24 0.55 16.35
CA VAL A 323 -9.23 -0.23 15.11
C VAL A 323 -10.37 -1.26 15.02
N SER A 324 -11.31 -1.31 15.98
CA SER A 324 -12.25 -2.45 16.06
C SER A 324 -13.16 -2.63 14.84
N ASP A 325 -13.46 -1.52 14.15
CA ASP A 325 -14.29 -1.47 12.94
C ASP A 325 -13.45 -1.39 11.66
N ASP A 326 -12.13 -1.58 11.75
CA ASP A 326 -11.21 -1.55 10.62
C ASP A 326 -10.48 -2.90 10.46
N PRO A 327 -10.86 -3.73 9.47
CA PRO A 327 -10.23 -5.03 9.26
C PRO A 327 -8.74 -4.91 8.92
N GLU A 328 -8.30 -3.85 8.24
CA GLU A 328 -6.90 -3.63 7.91
C GLU A 328 -6.12 -3.21 9.16
N GLY A 329 -6.62 -2.23 9.92
CA GLY A 329 -6.04 -1.83 11.21
C GLY A 329 -5.94 -2.98 12.22
N LEU A 330 -6.91 -3.91 12.23
CA LEU A 330 -6.85 -5.14 13.04
C LEU A 330 -5.75 -6.10 12.56
N CYS A 331 -5.55 -6.22 11.25
CA CYS A 331 -4.46 -7.02 10.70
C CYS A 331 -3.10 -6.38 11.04
N ASN A 332 -2.95 -5.06 10.89
CA ASN A 332 -1.71 -4.34 11.19
C ASN A 332 -1.35 -4.45 12.68
N LYS A 333 -2.35 -4.39 13.57
CA LYS A 333 -2.16 -4.70 15.00
C LYS A 333 -1.66 -6.12 15.23
N ALA A 334 -2.25 -7.11 14.54
CA ALA A 334 -1.84 -8.50 14.69
C ALA A 334 -0.42 -8.76 14.17
N GLU A 335 -0.06 -8.16 13.03
CA GLU A 335 1.27 -8.24 12.44
C GLU A 335 2.32 -7.66 13.39
N ALA A 336 2.08 -6.48 13.96
CA ALA A 336 3.00 -5.87 14.93
C ALA A 336 3.21 -6.76 16.19
N LEU A 337 2.16 -7.43 16.67
CA LEU A 337 2.25 -8.38 17.79
C LEU A 337 2.99 -9.68 17.42
N VAL A 338 2.85 -10.15 16.17
CA VAL A 338 3.61 -11.29 15.65
C VAL A 338 5.09 -10.92 15.50
N SER A 339 5.39 -9.74 14.95
CA SER A 339 6.73 -9.16 14.88
C SER A 339 7.39 -9.06 16.25
N PHE A 340 6.65 -8.59 17.27
CA PHE A 340 7.13 -8.59 18.65
C PHE A 340 7.52 -9.99 19.13
N ASN A 341 6.68 -11.01 18.88
CA ASN A 341 7.03 -12.40 19.20
C ASN A 341 8.28 -12.87 18.46
N SER A 342 8.40 -12.59 17.17
CA SER A 342 9.52 -13.04 16.34
C SER A 342 10.83 -12.38 16.76
N ALA A 343 10.82 -11.07 17.01
CA ALA A 343 11.99 -10.34 17.49
C ALA A 343 12.51 -10.88 18.83
N LEU A 344 11.61 -11.22 19.77
CA LEU A 344 11.98 -11.85 21.05
C LEU A 344 12.44 -13.31 20.90
N ALA A 345 12.03 -14.00 19.83
CA ALA A 345 12.52 -15.34 19.53
C ALA A 345 13.96 -15.31 19.01
N ASP A 346 14.25 -14.36 18.12
CA ASP A 346 15.55 -14.20 17.47
C ASP A 346 16.60 -13.61 18.41
N PHE A 347 16.18 -12.63 19.24
CA PHE A 347 17.05 -11.90 20.15
C PHE A 347 16.53 -12.01 21.59
N PRO A 348 16.52 -13.21 22.21
CA PRO A 348 16.01 -13.36 23.57
C PRO A 348 16.85 -12.56 24.59
N PRO A 349 16.25 -12.10 25.71
CA PRO A 349 16.99 -11.40 26.74
C PRO A 349 18.10 -12.30 27.33
N PRO A 350 19.23 -11.71 27.77
CA PRO A 350 20.41 -12.49 28.14
C PRO A 350 20.28 -13.27 29.46
N ARG A 351 19.29 -12.93 30.31
CA ARG A 351 19.11 -13.52 31.65
C ARG A 351 17.97 -14.54 31.67
N PRO A 352 18.15 -15.75 32.23
CA PRO A 352 17.12 -16.80 32.28
C PRO A 352 15.79 -16.38 32.93
N GLU A 353 15.85 -15.55 33.97
CA GLU A 353 14.66 -15.02 34.64
C GLU A 353 13.83 -14.15 33.69
N GLN A 354 14.50 -13.28 32.92
CA GLN A 354 13.87 -12.43 31.91
C GLN A 354 13.28 -13.27 30.76
N ILE A 355 13.94 -14.38 30.37
CA ILE A 355 13.38 -15.30 29.36
C ILE A 355 12.02 -15.86 29.82
N SER A 356 11.88 -16.20 31.10
CA SER A 356 10.61 -16.73 31.61
C SER A 356 9.49 -15.67 31.56
N GLU A 357 9.81 -14.42 31.87
CA GLU A 357 8.89 -13.29 31.78
C GLU A 357 8.50 -13.01 30.32
N THR A 358 9.46 -13.02 29.39
CA THR A 358 9.17 -12.77 27.97
C THR A 358 8.32 -13.86 27.34
N LEU A 359 8.39 -15.12 27.80
CA LEU A 359 7.48 -16.16 27.32
C LEU A 359 6.01 -15.86 27.66
N VAL A 360 5.74 -15.24 28.80
CA VAL A 360 4.40 -14.78 29.16
C VAL A 360 3.95 -13.66 28.22
N LEU A 361 4.83 -12.68 27.96
CA LEU A 361 4.54 -11.57 27.05
C LEU A 361 4.29 -12.05 25.62
N ARG A 362 5.13 -12.95 25.10
CA ARG A 362 4.97 -13.56 23.77
C ARG A 362 3.65 -14.30 23.65
N TRP A 363 3.28 -15.08 24.68
CA TRP A 363 1.99 -15.77 24.70
C TRP A 363 0.80 -14.79 24.67
N GLN A 364 0.87 -13.70 25.44
CA GLN A 364 -0.15 -12.65 25.46
C GLN A 364 -0.26 -11.94 24.10
N ALA A 365 0.89 -11.55 23.52
CA ALA A 365 0.94 -10.90 22.21
C ALA A 365 0.32 -11.78 21.12
N LEU A 366 0.70 -13.06 21.04
CA LEU A 366 0.13 -14.00 20.06
C LEU A 366 -1.36 -14.27 20.28
N SER A 367 -1.82 -14.29 21.55
CA SER A 367 -3.25 -14.43 21.86
C SER A 367 -4.02 -13.19 21.39
N SER A 368 -3.50 -11.99 21.65
CA SER A 368 -4.10 -10.73 21.19
C SER A 368 -4.06 -10.59 19.66
N ALA A 369 -3.01 -11.08 18.99
CA ALA A 369 -2.93 -11.12 17.54
C ALA A 369 -4.04 -12.01 16.95
N LEU A 370 -4.25 -13.20 17.54
CA LEU A 370 -5.31 -14.11 17.13
C LEU A 370 -6.71 -13.50 17.33
N ASP A 371 -6.91 -12.76 18.42
CA ASP A 371 -8.18 -12.06 18.69
C ASP A 371 -8.45 -10.97 17.64
N ALA A 372 -7.45 -10.16 17.31
CA ALA A 372 -7.55 -9.12 16.28
C ALA A 372 -7.83 -9.71 14.89
N LEU A 373 -7.11 -10.76 14.48
CA LEU A 373 -7.35 -11.46 13.22
C LEU A 373 -8.72 -12.15 13.19
N THR A 374 -9.20 -12.63 14.34
CA THR A 374 -10.54 -13.21 14.45
C THR A 374 -11.62 -12.14 14.28
N ALA A 375 -11.43 -10.95 14.84
CA ALA A 375 -12.31 -9.80 14.63
C ALA A 375 -12.29 -9.37 13.16
N ALA A 376 -11.11 -9.21 12.55
CA ALA A 376 -10.95 -8.85 11.14
C ALA A 376 -11.67 -9.84 10.22
N SER A 377 -11.49 -11.15 10.44
CA SER A 377 -12.13 -12.19 9.61
C SER A 377 -13.66 -12.21 9.65
N LYS A 378 -14.27 -11.54 10.63
CA LYS A 378 -15.73 -11.44 10.79
C LYS A 378 -16.28 -10.12 10.24
N HIS A 379 -15.40 -9.17 9.88
CA HIS A 379 -15.82 -7.88 9.38
C HIS A 379 -16.41 -8.02 7.96
N PRO A 380 -17.55 -7.36 7.64
CA PRO A 380 -18.17 -7.45 6.32
C PRO A 380 -17.27 -6.98 5.18
N ASP A 381 -16.45 -5.97 5.44
CA ASP A 381 -15.56 -5.33 4.48
C ASP A 381 -14.14 -5.91 4.50
N ALA A 382 -13.93 -7.06 5.15
CA ALA A 382 -12.64 -7.72 5.18
C ALA A 382 -12.25 -8.23 3.80
N ASP A 383 -11.26 -7.59 3.21
CA ASP A 383 -10.59 -8.07 2.01
C ASP A 383 -9.57 -9.17 2.33
N ASN A 384 -9.20 -9.97 1.33
CA ASN A 384 -8.17 -11.01 1.45
C ASN A 384 -8.38 -12.01 2.61
N LEU A 385 -9.64 -12.40 2.90
CA LEU A 385 -9.99 -13.41 3.90
C LEU A 385 -9.09 -14.66 3.91
N PRO A 386 -8.64 -15.22 2.77
CA PRO A 386 -7.66 -16.31 2.79
C PRO A 386 -6.38 -15.99 3.58
N LYS A 387 -5.78 -14.80 3.38
CA LYS A 387 -4.56 -14.37 4.08
C LYS A 387 -4.81 -14.22 5.58
N ILE A 388 -5.93 -13.61 5.97
CA ILE A 388 -6.32 -13.49 7.38
C ILE A 388 -6.41 -14.87 8.04
N HIS A 389 -7.00 -15.85 7.35
CA HIS A 389 -7.08 -17.22 7.85
C HIS A 389 -5.72 -17.94 7.92
N VAL A 390 -4.80 -17.68 6.98
CA VAL A 390 -3.42 -18.17 7.09
C VAL A 390 -2.75 -17.59 8.34
N ALA A 391 -2.82 -16.27 8.53
CA ALA A 391 -2.23 -15.59 9.69
C ALA A 391 -2.79 -16.10 11.03
N ARG A 392 -4.09 -16.45 11.09
CA ARG A 392 -4.68 -17.09 12.28
C ARG A 392 -4.09 -18.47 12.57
N GLY A 393 -3.84 -19.25 11.52
CA GLY A 393 -3.15 -20.53 11.66
C GLY A 393 -1.71 -20.34 12.15
N ASP A 394 -1.01 -19.35 11.60
CA ASP A 394 0.37 -19.01 11.96
C ASP A 394 0.48 -18.57 13.43
N ALA A 395 -0.46 -17.75 13.92
CA ALA A 395 -0.53 -17.38 15.34
C ALA A 395 -0.65 -18.61 16.27
N GLU A 396 -1.45 -19.62 15.89
CA GLU A 396 -1.55 -20.85 16.68
C GLU A 396 -0.29 -21.72 16.58
N MET A 397 0.38 -21.75 15.41
CA MET A 397 1.67 -22.41 15.26
C MET A 397 2.74 -21.76 16.13
N TYR A 398 2.81 -20.43 16.19
CA TYR A 398 3.71 -19.72 17.11
C TYR A 398 3.42 -20.03 18.57
N ARG A 399 2.14 -20.08 18.95
CA ARG A 399 1.76 -20.46 20.33
C ARG A 399 2.16 -21.89 20.63
N TRP A 400 2.00 -22.82 19.69
CA TRP A 400 2.48 -24.19 19.84
C TRP A 400 4.02 -24.21 20.00
N ARG A 401 4.74 -23.45 19.17
CA ARG A 401 6.21 -23.37 19.18
C ARG A 401 6.77 -22.96 20.54
N LEU A 402 6.09 -22.09 21.29
CA LEU A 402 6.48 -21.71 22.65
C LEU A 402 6.54 -22.91 23.61
N GLY A 403 5.78 -23.97 23.37
CA GLY A 403 5.77 -25.19 24.20
C GLY A 403 6.90 -26.16 23.87
N CYS A 404 7.62 -25.95 22.78
CA CYS A 404 8.71 -26.81 22.30
C CYS A 404 10.09 -26.26 22.73
N PRO A 405 11.14 -27.10 22.76
CA PRO A 405 12.51 -26.63 23.02
C PRO A 405 12.94 -25.51 22.05
N PRO A 406 13.70 -24.50 22.48
CA PRO A 406 14.29 -24.33 23.82
C PRO A 406 13.36 -23.61 24.82
N TRP A 407 12.13 -23.27 24.43
CA TRP A 407 11.25 -22.38 25.21
C TRP A 407 10.49 -23.09 26.32
N GLU A 408 9.98 -24.29 26.04
CA GLU A 408 9.30 -25.18 27.01
C GLU A 408 8.24 -24.48 27.88
N TYR A 409 7.54 -23.49 27.32
CA TYR A 409 6.53 -22.72 28.04
C TYR A 409 5.34 -23.63 28.39
N LYS A 410 5.14 -23.85 29.69
CA LYS A 410 4.20 -24.84 30.22
C LYS A 410 2.77 -24.71 29.64
N THR A 411 2.23 -23.49 29.57
CA THR A 411 0.87 -23.27 29.06
C THR A 411 0.73 -23.70 27.60
N ALA A 412 1.74 -23.44 26.77
CA ALA A 412 1.75 -23.88 25.39
C ALA A 412 1.91 -25.40 25.28
N HIS A 413 2.81 -25.98 26.06
CA HIS A 413 3.03 -27.43 26.13
C HIS A 413 1.75 -28.19 26.51
N ASP A 414 1.07 -27.76 27.57
CA ASP A 414 -0.15 -28.40 28.08
C ASP A 414 -1.32 -28.30 27.07
N ASN A 415 -1.28 -27.31 26.16
CA ASN A 415 -2.31 -27.08 25.14
C ASN A 415 -1.87 -27.50 23.71
N ALA A 416 -0.70 -28.13 23.53
CA ALA A 416 -0.08 -28.35 22.24
C ALA A 416 -1.01 -29.01 21.20
N ALA A 417 -1.74 -30.06 21.61
CA ALA A 417 -2.66 -30.77 20.73
C ALA A 417 -3.86 -29.90 20.27
N THR A 418 -4.33 -29.00 21.13
CA THR A 418 -5.42 -28.06 20.81
C THR A 418 -4.92 -26.99 19.84
N LEU A 419 -3.74 -26.43 20.09
CA LEU A 419 -3.12 -25.40 19.24
C LEU A 419 -2.92 -25.90 17.80
N LEU A 420 -2.35 -27.10 17.64
CA LEU A 420 -2.18 -27.73 16.32
C LEU A 420 -3.52 -28.00 15.62
N ARG A 421 -4.56 -28.41 16.36
CA ARG A 421 -5.90 -28.64 15.77
C ARG A 421 -6.55 -27.32 15.33
N ASN A 422 -6.36 -26.25 16.08
CA ASN A 422 -6.83 -24.91 15.70
C ASN A 422 -6.12 -24.43 14.43
N ALA A 423 -4.78 -24.55 14.39
CA ALA A 423 -3.98 -24.21 13.21
C ALA A 423 -4.48 -24.93 11.95
N GLN A 424 -4.67 -26.26 12.02
CA GLN A 424 -5.26 -27.05 10.93
C GLN A 424 -6.63 -26.52 10.48
N THR A 425 -7.47 -26.11 11.41
CA THR A 425 -8.81 -25.59 11.09
C THR A 425 -8.73 -24.28 10.32
N TYR A 426 -7.85 -23.37 10.74
CA TYR A 426 -7.65 -22.09 10.08
C TYR A 426 -7.01 -22.25 8.70
N TYR A 427 -5.97 -23.06 8.57
CA TYR A 427 -5.31 -23.32 7.28
C TYR A 427 -6.24 -24.01 6.26
N ARG A 428 -7.08 -24.96 6.71
CA ARG A 428 -8.10 -25.56 5.85
C ARG A 428 -9.13 -24.53 5.38
N GLY A 429 -9.54 -23.64 6.27
CA GLY A 429 -10.42 -22.52 5.95
C GLY A 429 -9.80 -21.58 4.91
N ALA A 430 -8.54 -21.20 5.10
CA ALA A 430 -7.77 -20.40 4.15
C ALA A 430 -7.75 -21.06 2.77
N ALA A 431 -7.36 -22.34 2.68
CA ALA A 431 -7.27 -23.05 1.40
C ALA A 431 -8.64 -23.16 0.69
N ALA A 432 -9.73 -23.35 1.43
CA ALA A 432 -11.07 -23.41 0.86
C ALA A 432 -11.52 -22.06 0.28
N LEU A 433 -11.26 -20.96 0.99
CA LEU A 433 -11.56 -19.60 0.52
C LEU A 433 -10.67 -19.22 -0.67
N ALA A 434 -9.37 -19.51 -0.57
CA ALA A 434 -8.39 -19.24 -1.61
C ALA A 434 -8.77 -19.92 -2.93
N ARG A 435 -9.17 -21.19 -2.89
CA ARG A 435 -9.64 -21.94 -4.05
C ARG A 435 -10.89 -21.31 -4.70
N ARG A 436 -11.82 -20.82 -3.87
CA ARG A 436 -13.03 -20.12 -4.35
C ARG A 436 -12.65 -18.83 -5.07
N ASP A 437 -11.66 -18.11 -4.53
CA ASP A 437 -11.27 -16.78 -5.00
C ASP A 437 -10.18 -16.82 -6.09
N GLY A 438 -9.66 -18.01 -6.41
CA GLY A 438 -8.60 -18.23 -7.37
C GLY A 438 -7.21 -17.77 -6.88
N ALA A 439 -7.04 -17.62 -5.58
CA ALA A 439 -5.81 -17.18 -4.91
C ALA A 439 -4.88 -18.39 -4.71
N ARG A 440 -4.01 -18.66 -5.69
CA ARG A 440 -3.24 -19.92 -5.75
C ARG A 440 -2.20 -20.06 -4.64
N ASP A 441 -1.56 -18.97 -4.26
CA ASP A 441 -0.50 -18.99 -3.27
C ASP A 441 -1.06 -19.26 -1.88
N GLU A 442 -2.18 -18.64 -1.52
CA GLU A 442 -2.90 -18.90 -0.28
C GLU A 442 -3.54 -20.30 -0.25
N GLU A 443 -3.97 -20.83 -1.41
CA GLU A 443 -4.44 -22.21 -1.51
C GLU A 443 -3.30 -23.19 -1.22
N ARG A 444 -2.13 -22.97 -1.83
CA ARG A 444 -0.92 -23.77 -1.63
C ARG A 444 -0.49 -23.72 -0.16
N ASP A 445 -0.34 -22.52 0.40
CA ASP A 445 0.12 -22.30 1.76
C ASP A 445 -0.86 -22.91 2.77
N GLY A 446 -2.16 -22.65 2.64
CA GLY A 446 -3.17 -23.25 3.51
C GLY A 446 -3.20 -24.78 3.43
N THR A 447 -3.08 -25.36 2.24
CA THR A 447 -3.10 -26.83 2.07
C THR A 447 -1.86 -27.50 2.67
N CYS A 448 -0.67 -26.93 2.43
CA CYS A 448 0.58 -27.49 2.93
C CYS A 448 0.72 -27.30 4.44
N LYS A 449 0.44 -26.09 4.96
CA LYS A 449 0.50 -25.80 6.40
C LYS A 449 -0.51 -26.63 7.19
N GLU A 450 -1.71 -26.89 6.65
CA GLU A 450 -2.67 -27.83 7.26
C GLU A 450 -2.06 -29.23 7.42
N ALA A 451 -1.46 -29.76 6.35
CA ALA A 451 -0.89 -31.10 6.35
C ALA A 451 0.31 -31.23 7.30
N ILE A 452 1.16 -30.21 7.36
CA ILE A 452 2.31 -30.15 8.29
C ILE A 452 1.81 -30.10 9.73
N ALA A 453 0.84 -29.24 10.06
CA ALA A 453 0.26 -29.16 11.40
C ALA A 453 -0.42 -30.47 11.83
N ALA A 454 -1.05 -31.20 10.90
CA ALA A 454 -1.60 -32.53 11.14
C ALA A 454 -0.50 -33.58 11.43
N ALA A 455 0.59 -33.54 10.66
CA ALA A 455 1.72 -34.45 10.83
C ALA A 455 2.45 -34.22 12.17
N LEU A 456 2.62 -32.97 12.59
CA LEU A 456 3.13 -32.60 13.91
C LEU A 456 2.21 -33.09 15.05
N ALA A 457 0.91 -33.22 14.79
CA ALA A 457 -0.06 -33.82 15.71
C ALA A 457 -0.10 -35.37 15.64
N GLY A 458 0.71 -35.99 14.78
CA GLY A 458 0.83 -37.45 14.62
C GLY A 458 0.04 -38.05 13.44
N ASP A 459 -0.72 -37.26 12.68
CA ASP A 459 -1.43 -37.75 11.49
C ASP A 459 -0.70 -37.33 10.19
N ARG A 460 0.04 -38.28 9.62
CA ARG A 460 0.84 -38.06 8.40
C ARG A 460 0.04 -38.22 7.10
N THR A 461 -1.21 -38.65 7.16
CA THR A 461 -1.98 -39.10 5.97
C THR A 461 -2.02 -38.04 4.86
N LYS A 462 -2.33 -36.79 5.22
CA LYS A 462 -2.41 -35.68 4.26
C LYS A 462 -1.04 -35.27 3.73
N LEU A 463 -0.04 -35.26 4.61
CA LEU A 463 1.32 -34.88 4.23
C LEU A 463 1.90 -35.89 3.23
N ASP A 464 1.73 -37.18 3.49
CA ASP A 464 2.21 -38.25 2.60
C ASP A 464 1.51 -38.20 1.23
N GLN A 465 0.21 -37.89 1.21
CA GLN A 465 -0.52 -37.65 -0.04
C GLN A 465 0.07 -36.45 -0.81
N LEU A 466 0.27 -35.31 -0.15
CA LEU A 466 0.83 -34.12 -0.80
C LEU A 466 2.27 -34.33 -1.26
N ARG A 467 3.09 -35.11 -0.54
CA ARG A 467 4.44 -35.47 -1.00
C ARG A 467 4.41 -36.25 -2.31
N SER A 468 3.36 -37.02 -2.58
CA SER A 468 3.22 -37.74 -3.85
C SER A 468 2.80 -36.84 -5.03
N THR A 469 2.08 -35.75 -4.77
CA THR A 469 1.48 -34.90 -5.82
C THR A 469 2.10 -33.52 -5.96
N ALA A 470 2.68 -32.98 -4.89
CA ALA A 470 3.11 -31.59 -4.74
C ALA A 470 4.33 -31.45 -3.82
N ALA A 471 5.30 -32.37 -3.91
CA ALA A 471 6.48 -32.42 -3.03
C ALA A 471 7.24 -31.09 -2.93
N LYS A 472 7.40 -30.38 -4.06
CA LYS A 472 8.13 -29.10 -4.10
C LYS A 472 7.44 -28.02 -3.28
N ASP A 473 6.10 -27.96 -3.35
CA ASP A 473 5.32 -26.99 -2.61
C ASP A 473 5.37 -27.27 -1.11
N VAL A 474 5.30 -28.55 -0.72
CA VAL A 474 5.44 -28.97 0.69
C VAL A 474 6.80 -28.58 1.25
N ILE A 475 7.89 -28.81 0.49
CA ILE A 475 9.25 -28.44 0.92
C ILE A 475 9.37 -26.92 1.05
N ALA A 476 8.93 -26.15 0.05
CA ALA A 476 9.00 -24.70 0.08
C ALA A 476 8.21 -24.11 1.28
N VAL A 477 6.98 -24.59 1.52
CA VAL A 477 6.18 -24.12 2.66
C VAL A 477 6.79 -24.55 3.99
N ALA A 478 7.41 -25.72 4.08
CA ALA A 478 8.11 -26.14 5.28
C ALA A 478 9.35 -25.28 5.55
N GLU A 479 10.13 -24.94 4.52
CA GLU A 479 11.25 -24.00 4.62
C GLU A 479 10.79 -22.62 5.10
N ASP A 480 9.67 -22.12 4.57
CA ASP A 480 9.03 -20.89 5.07
C ASP A 480 8.67 -20.99 6.55
N MET A 481 7.99 -22.07 6.97
CA MET A 481 7.62 -22.27 8.38
C MET A 481 8.85 -22.33 9.32
N VAL A 482 9.99 -22.82 8.82
CA VAL A 482 11.25 -22.81 9.57
C VAL A 482 11.85 -21.41 9.62
N GLY A 483 11.92 -20.72 8.48
CA GLY A 483 12.43 -19.35 8.39
C GLY A 483 11.64 -18.37 9.26
N ASP A 484 10.32 -18.58 9.33
CA ASP A 484 9.41 -17.77 10.14
C ASP A 484 9.42 -18.14 11.63
N ASN A 485 10.24 -19.11 12.07
CA ASN A 485 10.27 -19.64 13.44
C ASN A 485 8.95 -20.30 13.92
N MET A 486 8.08 -20.76 13.02
CA MET A 486 6.86 -21.49 13.38
C MET A 486 7.14 -22.94 13.78
N ALA A 487 8.21 -23.52 13.25
CA ALA A 487 8.72 -24.85 13.58
C ALA A 487 10.25 -24.88 13.43
N MET A 488 10.95 -25.81 14.09
CA MET A 488 12.39 -26.01 13.84
C MET A 488 12.60 -27.00 12.69
N ALA A 489 13.75 -26.90 12.02
CA ALA A 489 14.17 -27.91 11.05
C ALA A 489 14.14 -29.32 11.66
N SER A 490 14.56 -29.47 12.91
CA SER A 490 14.51 -30.75 13.64
C SER A 490 13.10 -31.31 13.83
N ASP A 491 12.07 -30.46 13.83
CA ASP A 491 10.67 -30.89 13.96
C ASP A 491 10.12 -31.38 12.61
N LEU A 492 10.57 -30.76 11.51
CA LEU A 492 10.05 -31.02 10.17
C LEU A 492 10.86 -32.05 9.38
N GLU A 493 12.17 -32.15 9.57
CA GLU A 493 13.05 -33.12 8.89
C GLU A 493 12.52 -34.57 8.97
N PRO A 494 12.08 -35.10 10.12
CA PRO A 494 11.54 -36.47 10.22
C PRO A 494 10.20 -36.67 9.49
N LEU A 495 9.48 -35.57 9.22
CA LEU A 495 8.22 -35.57 8.49
C LEU A 495 8.46 -35.53 6.98
N LEU A 496 9.54 -34.87 6.56
CA LEU A 496 9.90 -34.63 5.16
C LEU A 496 10.89 -35.64 4.58
N SER A 497 11.58 -36.41 5.42
CA SER A 497 12.44 -37.54 5.01
C SER A 497 11.66 -38.65 4.31
#